data_AF-A0A947EB01-F1
#
_entry.id   AF-A0A947EB01-F1
#
_cell.length_a   1.000
_cell.length_b   1.000
_cell.length_c   1.000
_cell.angle_alpha   90.00
_cell.angle_beta   90.00
_cell.angle_gamma   90.00
#
_symmetry.space_group_name_H-M   'P 1'
#
loop_
_entity.id
_entity.type
_entity.pdbx_description
1 polymer ?
#
loop_
_entity_poly.entity_id
_entity_poly.type
_entity_poly.pdbx_seq_one_letter_code
_entity_poly.pdbx_strand_id
1 'polypeptide(L)'
;AMYSPAVTAVNHNLLGSHDTERFLTAAGGDVRAFELATLFQMTSPGAAGVYYGDERLMTGENDPFCRAAVAWEDRQASANAGRFAELARLRRRYHALRTGAFRMRDAKSAVVFERSTLAETLIVAFSGQEAVRVEAAGDLVHSIGDVTFESGALTIGPRSAAVILSRLGTGA
;
A
#
# COMPACT_ATOMS: atom_id res chain seq x y z
N ALA A 1 -11.67 14.84 -7.66
CA ALA A 1 -11.13 13.81 -8.58
C ALA A 1 -11.59 14.14 -10.00
N MET A 2 -10.77 13.87 -11.02
CA MET A 2 -11.13 14.16 -12.43
C MET A 2 -12.14 13.17 -13.03
N TYR A 3 -12.28 11.98 -12.44
CA TYR A 3 -13.25 10.95 -12.84
C TYR A 3 -14.33 10.74 -11.77
N SER A 4 -15.46 10.17 -12.16
CA SER A 4 -16.54 9.84 -11.22
C SER A 4 -16.09 8.79 -10.19
N PRO A 5 -16.74 8.73 -9.01
CA PRO A 5 -16.44 7.69 -8.02
C PRO A 5 -16.63 6.28 -8.57
N ALA A 6 -17.64 6.05 -9.43
CA ALA A 6 -17.91 4.76 -10.04
C ALA A 6 -16.77 4.31 -10.98
N VAL A 7 -16.21 5.22 -11.78
CA VAL A 7 -15.03 4.93 -12.62
C VAL A 7 -13.80 4.67 -11.75
N THR A 8 -13.54 5.52 -10.77
CA THR A 8 -12.41 5.36 -9.84
C THR A 8 -12.44 4.03 -9.10
N ALA A 9 -13.64 3.52 -8.75
CA ALA A 9 -13.82 2.24 -8.07
C ALA A 9 -13.43 1.02 -8.93
N VAL A 10 -13.31 1.17 -10.24
CA VAL A 10 -12.99 0.09 -11.19
C VAL A 10 -11.71 0.33 -11.99
N ASN A 11 -10.95 1.38 -11.67
CA ASN A 11 -9.66 1.65 -12.31
C ASN A 11 -8.69 0.48 -12.11
N HIS A 12 -7.91 0.15 -13.15
CA HIS A 12 -6.82 -0.81 -13.03
C HIS A 12 -5.54 -0.05 -12.63
N ASN A 13 -5.11 -0.23 -11.38
CA ASN A 13 -3.93 0.43 -10.84
C ASN A 13 -2.71 -0.49 -10.98
N LEU A 14 -1.78 -0.13 -11.84
CA LEU A 14 -0.51 -0.84 -12.08
C LEU A 14 0.66 -0.01 -11.56
N LEU A 15 1.66 -0.67 -10.96
CA LEU A 15 2.97 -0.08 -10.69
C LEU A 15 3.94 -0.26 -11.86
N GLY A 16 3.72 -1.28 -12.70
CA GLY A 16 4.52 -1.58 -13.88
C GLY A 16 3.81 -2.60 -14.77
N SER A 17 4.39 -2.83 -15.95
CA SER A 17 3.88 -3.80 -16.93
C SER A 17 5.02 -4.34 -17.81
N HIS A 18 4.66 -5.04 -18.88
CA HIS A 18 5.60 -5.54 -19.89
C HIS A 18 6.12 -4.46 -20.86
N ASP A 19 5.62 -3.22 -20.75
CA ASP A 19 6.00 -2.08 -21.59
C ASP A 19 6.63 -0.94 -20.77
N THR A 20 7.00 -1.22 -19.52
CA THR A 20 7.72 -0.30 -18.64
C THR A 20 8.93 -0.99 -18.06
N GLU A 21 9.92 -0.23 -17.58
CA GLU A 21 10.89 -0.80 -16.64
C GLU A 21 10.17 -1.35 -15.39
N ARG A 22 10.80 -2.30 -14.69
CA ARG A 22 10.24 -2.82 -13.44
C ARG A 22 10.28 -1.76 -12.35
N PHE A 23 9.25 -1.71 -11.50
CA PHE A 23 9.16 -0.67 -10.48
C PHE A 23 10.38 -0.65 -9.54
N LEU A 24 10.91 -1.82 -9.17
CA LEU A 24 12.10 -1.89 -8.32
C LEU A 24 13.33 -1.30 -9.00
N THR A 25 13.46 -1.43 -10.33
CA THR A 25 14.51 -0.78 -11.13
C THR A 25 14.29 0.73 -11.16
N ALA A 26 13.08 1.21 -11.45
CA ALA A 26 12.73 2.63 -11.41
C ALA A 26 13.00 3.27 -10.03
N ALA A 27 12.81 2.49 -8.96
CA ALA A 27 13.09 2.88 -7.58
C ALA A 27 14.59 2.79 -7.21
N GLY A 28 15.49 2.53 -8.16
CA GLY A 28 16.93 2.43 -7.91
C GLY A 28 17.33 1.23 -7.03
N GLY A 29 16.56 0.14 -7.08
CA GLY A 29 16.76 -1.04 -6.23
C GLY A 29 16.21 -0.87 -4.80
N ASP A 30 15.49 0.22 -4.52
CA ASP A 30 14.98 0.51 -3.19
C ASP A 30 13.75 -0.34 -2.84
N VAL A 31 14.01 -1.46 -2.16
CA VAL A 31 12.96 -2.40 -1.71
C VAL A 31 11.96 -1.73 -0.78
N ARG A 32 12.38 -0.80 0.10
CA ARG A 32 11.44 -0.14 1.02
C ARG A 32 10.46 0.75 0.25
N ALA A 33 10.94 1.50 -0.73
CA ALA A 33 10.07 2.31 -1.59
C ALA A 33 9.05 1.43 -2.33
N PHE A 34 9.50 0.28 -2.84
CA PHE A 34 8.62 -0.68 -3.51
C PHE A 34 7.57 -1.30 -2.58
N GLU A 35 7.92 -1.65 -1.34
CA GLU A 35 6.97 -2.12 -0.34
C GLU A 35 5.90 -1.08 0.00
N LEU A 36 6.29 0.18 0.20
CA LEU A 36 5.36 1.27 0.48
C LEU A 36 4.44 1.54 -0.72
N ALA A 37 4.97 1.53 -1.93
CA ALA A 37 4.18 1.69 -3.16
C ALA A 37 3.17 0.54 -3.33
N THR A 38 3.58 -0.69 -3.03
CA THR A 38 2.70 -1.87 -3.07
C THR A 38 1.59 -1.77 -2.03
N LEU A 39 1.90 -1.35 -0.80
CA LEU A 39 0.86 -1.10 0.21
C LEU A 39 -0.12 0.00 -0.25
N PHE A 40 0.38 1.09 -0.82
CA PHE A 40 -0.46 2.15 -1.38
C PHE A 40 -1.39 1.61 -2.48
N GLN A 41 -0.85 0.83 -3.43
CA GLN A 41 -1.63 0.18 -4.48
C GLN A 41 -2.72 -0.74 -3.89
N MET A 42 -2.36 -1.56 -2.90
CA MET A 42 -3.24 -2.53 -2.24
C MET A 42 -4.29 -1.91 -1.31
N THR A 43 -4.16 -0.63 -0.96
CA THR A 43 -5.10 0.10 -0.09
C THR A 43 -5.86 1.21 -0.82
N SER A 44 -5.52 1.48 -2.09
CA SER A 44 -6.20 2.41 -2.98
C SER A 44 -7.52 1.86 -3.57
N PRO A 45 -8.47 2.72 -3.99
CA PRO A 45 -9.67 2.31 -4.72
C PRO A 45 -9.31 1.73 -6.10
N GLY A 46 -10.14 0.83 -6.64
CA GLY A 46 -9.90 0.17 -7.94
C GLY A 46 -9.42 -1.28 -7.83
N ALA A 47 -8.95 -1.83 -8.94
CA ALA A 47 -8.32 -3.14 -9.04
C ALA A 47 -6.79 -2.97 -8.99
N ALA A 48 -6.16 -3.50 -7.94
CA ALA A 48 -4.70 -3.54 -7.85
C ALA A 48 -4.15 -4.67 -8.74
N GLY A 49 -3.36 -4.31 -9.76
CA GLY A 49 -2.72 -5.26 -10.67
C GLY A 49 -1.23 -5.42 -10.35
N VAL A 50 -0.78 -6.66 -10.18
CA VAL A 50 0.62 -6.99 -9.92
C VAL A 50 1.23 -7.54 -11.19
N TYR A 51 2.37 -6.99 -11.62
CA TYR A 51 3.12 -7.53 -12.75
C TYR A 51 3.96 -8.73 -12.27
N TYR A 52 4.00 -9.81 -13.06
CA TYR A 52 4.61 -11.06 -12.60
C TYR A 52 6.07 -10.85 -12.20
N GLY A 53 6.47 -11.47 -11.10
CA GLY A 53 7.84 -11.40 -10.61
C GLY A 53 8.14 -10.15 -9.77
N ASP A 54 7.28 -9.14 -9.77
CA ASP A 54 7.41 -8.01 -8.83
C ASP A 54 7.25 -8.49 -7.38
N GLU A 55 6.35 -9.46 -7.15
CA GLU A 55 6.24 -10.15 -5.86
C GLU A 55 7.51 -10.94 -5.49
N ARG A 56 8.42 -11.12 -6.44
CA ARG A 56 9.71 -11.79 -6.27
C ARG A 56 10.90 -10.85 -6.38
N LEU A 57 10.68 -9.53 -6.28
CA LEU A 57 11.72 -8.50 -6.37
C LEU A 57 12.52 -8.54 -7.68
N MET A 58 11.88 -8.94 -8.78
CA MET A 58 12.55 -8.91 -10.07
C MET A 58 12.90 -7.47 -10.47
N THR A 59 14.08 -7.32 -11.05
CA THR A 59 14.57 -6.08 -11.66
C THR A 59 14.65 -6.27 -13.17
N GLY A 60 14.68 -5.15 -13.89
CA GLY A 60 14.79 -5.12 -15.34
C GLY A 60 14.50 -3.72 -15.86
N GLU A 61 15.32 -3.25 -16.79
CA GLU A 61 15.04 -2.05 -17.57
C GLU A 61 13.79 -2.24 -18.44
N ASN A 62 13.48 -1.29 -19.31
CA ASN A 62 12.31 -1.36 -20.18
C ASN A 62 12.37 -2.58 -21.16
N ASP A 63 11.33 -2.77 -21.97
CA ASP A 63 11.21 -3.83 -22.97
C ASP A 63 12.53 -3.98 -23.77
N PRO A 64 13.15 -5.18 -23.83
CA PRO A 64 12.66 -6.49 -23.38
C PRO A 64 13.09 -6.96 -21.99
N PHE A 65 13.90 -6.19 -21.27
CA PHE A 65 14.51 -6.65 -20.02
C PHE A 65 13.49 -6.81 -18.89
N CYS A 66 12.38 -6.08 -18.92
CA CYS A 66 11.26 -6.27 -17.99
C CYS A 66 10.53 -7.62 -18.17
N ARG A 67 10.85 -8.39 -19.21
CA ARG A 67 10.20 -9.67 -19.55
C ARG A 67 11.05 -10.91 -19.21
N ALA A 68 12.05 -10.76 -18.34
CA ALA A 68 12.92 -11.87 -17.90
C ALA A 68 12.14 -13.03 -17.25
N ALA A 69 12.71 -14.24 -17.29
CA ALA A 69 12.15 -15.40 -16.62
C ALA A 69 12.25 -15.29 -15.09
N VAL A 70 11.26 -15.83 -14.38
CA VAL A 70 11.26 -15.85 -12.91
C VAL A 70 12.27 -16.87 -12.37
N ALA A 71 13.16 -16.42 -11.48
CA ALA A 71 14.04 -17.31 -10.71
C ALA A 71 13.28 -17.90 -9.50
N TRP A 72 12.67 -19.07 -9.68
CA TRP A 72 11.81 -19.69 -8.68
C TRP A 72 12.53 -20.19 -7.41
N GLU A 73 13.84 -20.46 -7.50
CA GLU A 73 14.63 -21.05 -6.42
C GLU A 73 15.12 -20.03 -5.37
N ASP A 74 14.93 -18.73 -5.62
CA ASP A 74 15.36 -17.67 -4.71
C ASP A 74 14.49 -17.57 -3.44
N ARG A 75 15.13 -17.76 -2.27
CA ARG A 75 14.47 -17.72 -0.95
C ARG A 75 14.08 -16.31 -0.51
N GLN A 76 14.87 -15.28 -0.83
CA GLN A 76 14.55 -13.89 -0.50
C GLN A 76 13.35 -13.42 -1.34
N ALA A 77 13.33 -13.78 -2.61
CA ALA A 77 12.17 -13.58 -3.49
C ALA A 77 10.91 -14.28 -2.94
N SER A 78 11.06 -15.48 -2.39
CA SER A 78 9.93 -16.19 -1.76
C SER A 78 9.38 -15.48 -0.52
N ALA A 79 10.22 -14.82 0.28
CA ALA A 79 9.77 -14.05 1.44
C ALA A 79 8.95 -12.83 1.02
N ASN A 80 9.36 -12.13 -0.04
CA ASN A 80 8.60 -11.01 -0.58
C ASN A 80 7.24 -11.44 -1.16
N ALA A 81 7.15 -12.61 -1.79
CA ALA A 81 5.87 -13.16 -2.24
C ALA A 81 4.90 -13.39 -1.06
N GLY A 82 5.43 -13.76 0.12
CA GLY A 82 4.68 -13.83 1.36
C GLY A 82 4.09 -12.49 1.80
N ARG A 83 4.83 -11.38 1.63
CA ARG A 83 4.36 -10.01 1.91
C ARG A 83 3.24 -9.60 0.97
N PHE A 84 3.37 -9.89 -0.33
CA PHE A 84 2.29 -9.68 -1.30
C PHE A 84 1.02 -10.46 -0.92
N ALA A 85 1.18 -11.71 -0.51
CA ALA A 85 0.06 -12.53 -0.04
C ALA A 85 -0.59 -11.95 1.22
N GLU A 86 0.19 -11.39 2.15
CA GLU A 86 -0.32 -10.69 3.34
C GLU A 86 -1.12 -9.44 2.95
N LEU A 87 -0.61 -8.58 2.07
CA LEU A 87 -1.32 -7.39 1.60
C LEU A 87 -2.61 -7.76 0.85
N ALA A 88 -2.59 -8.82 0.05
CA ALA A 88 -3.78 -9.33 -0.60
C ALA A 88 -4.81 -9.87 0.41
N ARG A 89 -4.37 -10.53 1.49
CA ARG A 89 -5.25 -10.95 2.59
C ARG A 89 -5.82 -9.74 3.33
N LEU A 90 -5.01 -8.71 3.60
CA LEU A 90 -5.44 -7.46 4.21
C LEU A 90 -6.56 -6.81 3.40
N ARG A 91 -6.35 -6.62 2.09
CA ARG A 91 -7.34 -6.06 1.16
C ARG A 91 -8.61 -6.90 1.07
N ARG A 92 -8.52 -8.23 1.14
CA ARG A 92 -9.69 -9.12 1.15
C ARG A 92 -10.47 -9.04 2.45
N ARG A 93 -9.76 -9.02 3.59
CA ARG A 93 -10.32 -9.00 4.94
C ARG A 93 -11.15 -7.76 5.20
N TYR A 94 -10.64 -6.60 4.79
CA TYR A 94 -11.31 -5.31 5.01
C TYR A 94 -11.99 -4.84 3.72
N HIS A 95 -13.31 -4.94 3.69
CA HIS A 95 -14.17 -4.55 2.58
C HIS A 95 -13.97 -3.09 2.16
N ALA A 96 -13.72 -2.18 3.12
CA ALA A 96 -13.48 -0.78 2.85
C ALA A 96 -12.23 -0.56 1.97
N LEU A 97 -11.21 -1.41 2.05
CA LEU A 97 -10.05 -1.32 1.15
C LEU A 97 -10.41 -1.65 -0.30
N ARG A 98 -11.50 -2.36 -0.58
CA ARG A 98 -11.95 -2.69 -1.95
C ARG A 98 -12.97 -1.69 -2.47
N THR A 99 -14.06 -1.48 -1.74
CA THR A 99 -15.21 -0.70 -2.23
C THR A 99 -15.49 0.56 -1.42
N GLY A 100 -14.74 0.80 -0.34
CA GLY A 100 -15.00 1.92 0.55
C GLY A 100 -14.70 3.26 -0.11
N ALA A 101 -15.41 4.30 0.35
CA ALA A 101 -15.14 5.67 0.01
C ALA A 101 -13.67 6.01 0.32
N PHE A 102 -13.05 6.84 -0.51
CA PHE A 102 -11.68 7.29 -0.35
C PHE A 102 -11.69 8.76 0.05
N ARG A 103 -11.04 9.10 1.17
CA ARG A 103 -10.92 10.48 1.64
C ARG A 103 -9.49 10.76 2.06
N MET A 104 -8.84 11.72 1.40
CA MET A 104 -7.57 12.26 1.88
C MET A 104 -7.78 13.03 3.18
N ARG A 105 -6.85 12.87 4.13
CA ARG A 105 -6.75 13.74 5.31
C ARG A 105 -5.61 14.73 5.11
N ASP A 106 -5.80 15.93 5.61
CA ASP A 106 -4.71 16.90 5.69
C ASP A 106 -3.66 16.41 6.69
N ALA A 107 -2.42 16.27 6.23
CA ALA A 107 -1.30 15.86 7.04
C ALA A 107 -0.03 16.56 6.55
N LYS A 108 0.79 17.02 7.49
CA LYS A 108 2.10 17.62 7.17
C LYS A 108 3.14 16.51 7.04
N SER A 109 3.88 16.51 5.93
CA SER A 109 5.00 15.57 5.69
C SER A 109 4.61 14.08 5.71
N ALA A 110 3.32 13.77 5.57
CA ALA A 110 2.79 12.42 5.52
C ALA A 110 1.68 12.34 4.45
N VAL A 111 1.45 11.14 3.93
CA VAL A 111 0.26 10.84 3.12
C VAL A 111 -0.69 10.04 3.99
N VAL A 112 -1.85 10.60 4.31
CA VAL A 112 -2.86 9.95 5.16
C VAL A 112 -4.21 9.96 4.46
N PHE A 113 -4.82 8.79 4.30
CA PHE A 113 -6.17 8.69 3.77
C PHE A 113 -7.01 7.67 4.52
N GLU A 114 -8.32 7.81 4.36
CA GLU A 114 -9.30 6.88 4.88
C GLU A 114 -9.93 6.06 3.77
N ARG A 115 -10.23 4.81 4.11
CA ARG A 115 -11.13 3.94 3.37
C ARG A 115 -12.29 3.58 4.26
N SER A 116 -13.51 3.97 3.89
CA SER A 116 -14.68 3.78 4.76
C SER A 116 -15.87 3.14 4.06
N THR A 117 -16.60 2.33 4.80
CA THR A 117 -17.94 1.83 4.49
C THR A 117 -18.84 2.15 5.68
N LEU A 118 -20.11 1.75 5.60
CA LEU A 118 -21.02 1.85 6.76
C LEU A 118 -20.59 0.96 7.94
N ALA A 119 -19.79 -0.09 7.71
CA ALA A 119 -19.42 -1.06 8.75
C ALA A 119 -18.02 -0.82 9.35
N GLU A 120 -17.10 -0.28 8.57
CA GLU A 120 -15.70 -0.14 8.98
C GLU A 120 -15.02 1.05 8.30
N THR A 121 -14.06 1.64 9.01
CA THR A 121 -13.18 2.67 8.50
C THR A 121 -11.73 2.28 8.76
N LEU A 122 -10.90 2.32 7.73
CA LEU A 122 -9.45 2.16 7.85
C LEU A 122 -8.76 3.49 7.59
N ILE A 123 -7.77 3.80 8.41
CA ILE A 123 -6.83 4.91 8.21
C ILE A 123 -5.54 4.31 7.71
N VAL A 124 -5.05 4.81 6.57
CA VAL A 124 -3.79 4.39 5.96
C VAL A 124 -2.87 5.59 5.95
N ALA A 125 -1.68 5.44 6.51
CA ALA A 125 -0.73 6.52 6.68
C ALA A 125 0.68 6.10 6.23
N PHE A 126 1.36 6.99 5.54
CA PHE A 126 2.73 6.83 5.03
C PHE A 126 3.56 8.04 5.45
N SER A 127 4.78 7.81 5.90
CA SER A 127 5.76 8.85 6.19
C SER A 127 6.76 9.00 5.04
N GLY A 128 7.29 10.22 4.88
CA GLY A 128 8.40 10.52 3.98
C GLY A 128 9.75 10.23 4.62
N GLN A 129 10.70 11.16 4.51
CA GLN A 129 12.05 11.00 5.08
C GLN A 129 12.12 11.28 6.59
N GLU A 130 11.05 11.81 7.18
CA GLU A 130 11.01 12.13 8.61
C GLU A 130 9.91 11.33 9.31
N ALA A 131 10.09 11.13 10.62
CA ALA A 131 9.05 10.56 11.46
C ALA A 131 7.86 11.53 11.56
N VAL A 132 6.66 10.96 11.57
CA VAL A 132 5.42 11.73 11.68
C VAL A 132 4.53 11.13 12.76
N ARG A 133 3.80 11.98 13.46
CA ARG A 133 2.78 11.57 14.42
C ARG A 133 1.40 11.73 13.77
N VAL A 134 0.61 10.67 13.82
CA VAL A 134 -0.75 10.63 13.30
C VAL A 134 -1.69 10.29 14.44
N GLU A 135 -2.61 11.20 14.74
CA GLU A 135 -3.66 10.96 15.73
C GLU A 135 -4.71 10.01 15.12
N ALA A 136 -4.85 8.84 15.74
CA ALA A 136 -5.76 7.80 15.25
C ALA A 136 -6.18 6.88 16.39
N ALA A 137 -7.49 6.78 16.63
CA ALA A 137 -8.05 5.79 17.55
C ALA A 137 -8.43 4.52 16.79
N GLY A 138 -7.84 3.38 17.18
CA GLY A 138 -8.11 2.11 16.51
C GLY A 138 -7.15 0.99 16.87
N ASP A 139 -7.17 -0.05 16.05
CA ASP A 139 -6.25 -1.18 16.10
C ASP A 139 -5.27 -1.11 14.94
N LEU A 140 -3.97 -1.24 15.21
CA LEU A 140 -2.96 -1.43 14.17
C LEU A 140 -3.15 -2.81 13.54
N VAL A 141 -3.51 -2.85 12.25
CA VAL A 141 -3.79 -4.11 11.54
C VAL A 141 -2.70 -4.49 10.54
N HIS A 142 -1.84 -3.54 10.15
CA HIS A 142 -0.65 -3.79 9.35
C HIS A 142 0.33 -2.61 9.48
N SER A 143 1.63 -2.87 9.35
CA SER A 143 2.68 -1.85 9.32
C SER A 143 3.87 -2.27 8.47
N ILE A 144 4.53 -1.27 7.89
CA ILE A 144 5.79 -1.40 7.17
C ILE A 144 6.79 -0.45 7.82
N GLY A 145 7.95 -0.96 8.24
CA GLY A 145 8.97 -0.14 8.91
C GLY A 145 8.68 0.10 10.40
N ASP A 146 9.17 1.22 10.91
CA ASP A 146 9.15 1.54 12.34
C ASP A 146 7.84 2.23 12.69
N VAL A 147 6.97 1.53 13.42
CA VAL A 147 5.67 2.04 13.81
C VAL A 147 5.43 1.72 15.29
N THR A 148 5.15 2.75 16.08
CA THR A 148 4.76 2.60 17.49
C THR A 148 3.38 3.18 17.71
N PHE A 149 2.57 2.49 18.51
CA PHE A 149 1.23 2.93 18.86
C PHE A 149 1.10 3.02 20.38
N GLU A 150 1.10 4.24 20.89
CA GLU A 150 1.11 4.53 22.33
C GLU A 150 0.06 5.59 22.65
N SER A 151 -0.74 5.34 23.70
CA SER A 151 -1.70 6.32 24.23
C SER A 151 -2.66 6.94 23.19
N GLY A 152 -3.06 6.18 22.17
CA GLY A 152 -3.97 6.64 21.11
C GLY A 152 -3.31 7.47 20.00
N ALA A 153 -1.98 7.60 20.02
CA ALA A 153 -1.22 8.25 18.96
C ALA A 153 -0.30 7.26 18.27
N LEU A 154 -0.26 7.33 16.94
CA LEU A 154 0.62 6.54 16.11
C LEU A 154 1.86 7.37 15.76
N THR A 155 3.05 6.86 16.08
CA THR A 155 4.30 7.40 15.55
C THR A 155 4.76 6.50 14.41
N ILE A 156 4.89 7.09 13.23
CA ILE A 156 5.37 6.43 12.02
C ILE A 156 6.77 6.96 11.78
N GLY A 157 7.79 6.13 11.96
CA GLY A 157 9.18 6.46 11.68
C GLY A 157 9.40 6.81 10.21
N PRO A 158 10.59 7.28 9.81
CA PRO A 158 10.90 7.56 8.41
C PRO A 158 10.61 6.37 7.50
N ARG A 159 10.13 6.63 6.28
CA ARG A 159 9.94 5.64 5.22
C ARG A 159 9.15 4.41 5.69
N SER A 160 8.08 4.68 6.45
CA SER A 160 7.27 3.67 7.11
C SER A 160 5.79 3.94 6.84
N ALA A 161 4.95 2.94 7.11
CA ALA A 161 3.51 3.04 6.91
C ALA A 161 2.73 2.22 7.92
N ALA A 162 1.49 2.61 8.15
CA ALA A 162 0.58 1.93 9.05
C ALA A 162 -0.83 1.89 8.48
N VAL A 163 -1.54 0.80 8.79
CA VAL A 163 -2.96 0.63 8.51
C VAL A 163 -3.67 0.39 9.82
N ILE A 164 -4.62 1.27 10.15
CA ILE A 164 -5.37 1.24 11.40
C ILE A 164 -6.84 0.97 11.08
N LEU A 165 -7.44 -0.03 11.73
CA LEU A 165 -8.90 -0.17 11.80
C LEU A 165 -9.43 0.81 12.84
N SER A 166 -10.12 1.87 12.40
CA SER A 166 -10.60 2.91 13.29
C SER A 166 -11.77 2.44 14.15
N ARG A 167 -11.73 2.78 15.43
CA ARG A 167 -12.82 2.55 16.40
C ARG A 167 -13.74 3.76 16.57
N LEU A 168 -13.51 4.84 15.83
CA LEU A 168 -14.45 5.95 15.82
C LEU A 168 -15.73 5.42 15.17
N GLY A 169 -16.76 5.24 16.01
CA GLY A 169 -18.07 4.81 15.58
C GLY A 169 -18.52 5.65 14.39
N THR A 170 -19.28 5.01 13.49
CA THR A 170 -20.05 5.65 12.44
C THR A 170 -20.71 6.91 12.97
N GLY A 171 -20.07 8.06 12.77
CA GLY A 171 -20.52 9.34 13.29
C GLY A 171 -21.43 9.99 12.26
N ALA A 172 -22.72 9.97 12.59
CA ALA A 172 -23.87 10.61 11.94
C ALA A 172 -24.41 9.95 10.66
#